data_AF-A0A8S0VGQ2-F1
#
_entry.id   AF-A0A8S0VGQ2-F1
#
_cell.length_a   1.000
_cell.length_b   1.000
_cell.length_c   1.000
_cell.angle_alpha   90.00
_cell.angle_beta   90.00
_cell.angle_gamma   90.00
#
_symmetry.space_group_name_H-M   'P 1'
#
loop_
_entity.id
_entity.type
_entity.pdbx_description
1 polymer ?
#
loop_
_entity_poly.entity_id
_entity_poly.type
_entity_poly.pdbx_seq_one_letter_code
_entity_poly.pdbx_strand_id
1 'polypeptide(L)'
;MYTQFFAATFFSLLAMFSEQNPIPYIACFPQADVLTSTGQVSPTVTDDRLEDWQQAGGAYNIGIFHWRSTDPSKKLAKEWKETLLADDKVWDQYGYNKLVRRKIGPPVDEDSGLVYAYDGNLKLGFLPASIFCSGHTYFVQSMYQQLRLEPYAIHTTFQYAGTGWKCHRLREAMVFYDPPEYYDAPGGFLTFKPSVLKSLFLDGEHNIESHFDLVNYQMKQIRIALAIASLLNRTLVMPTLWCRLDRLWFGHPGVLAGTLTRQPFLCP
;
A
#
# COMPACT_ATOMS: atom_id res chain seq x y z
N MET A 1 -36.62 9.81 17.42
CA MET A 1 -37.04 9.11 16.19
C MET A 1 -35.84 8.30 15.73
N TYR A 2 -35.91 6.99 15.96
CA TYR A 2 -35.04 5.88 15.53
C TYR A 2 -33.51 5.95 15.70
N THR A 3 -33.10 5.32 16.79
CA THR A 3 -31.91 4.48 17.00
C THR A 3 -31.58 3.59 15.78
N GLN A 4 -30.36 3.75 15.24
CA GLN A 4 -29.58 2.67 14.63
C GLN A 4 -28.09 2.94 14.92
N PHE A 5 -27.58 2.35 16.00
CA PHE A 5 -26.15 2.22 16.20
C PHE A 5 -25.61 1.30 15.10
N PHE A 6 -24.91 1.85 14.12
CA PHE A 6 -24.13 1.06 13.16
C PHE A 6 -23.01 0.35 13.94
N ALA A 7 -23.23 -0.92 14.29
CA ALA A 7 -22.15 -1.82 14.67
C ALA A 7 -21.38 -2.21 13.39
N ALA A 8 -20.56 -1.30 12.90
CA ALA A 8 -19.62 -1.57 11.83
C ALA A 8 -18.23 -1.19 12.34
N THR A 9 -17.28 -2.12 12.22
CA THR A 9 -15.93 -1.90 12.71
C THR A 9 -15.02 -1.74 11.51
N PHE A 10 -14.44 -0.54 11.37
CA PHE A 10 -13.31 -0.31 10.50
C PHE A 10 -12.06 -0.77 11.25
N PHE A 11 -11.40 -1.80 10.74
CA PHE A 11 -10.19 -2.34 11.33
C PHE A 11 -9.04 -2.01 10.40
N SER A 12 -8.03 -1.35 10.97
CA SER A 12 -6.78 -1.07 10.30
C SER A 12 -5.62 -1.62 11.11
N LEU A 13 -4.69 -2.31 10.45
CA LEU A 13 -3.41 -2.66 11.09
C LEU A 13 -2.62 -1.38 11.39
N LEU A 14 -1.70 -1.45 12.37
CA LEU A 14 -0.85 -0.40 12.96
C LEU A 14 -0.05 0.49 11.97
N ALA A 15 -0.17 0.28 10.67
CA ALA A 15 0.49 1.07 9.65
C ALA A 15 -0.50 1.46 8.55
N MET A 16 -1.58 2.13 8.98
CA MET A 16 -2.52 2.81 8.11
C MET A 16 -2.55 4.31 8.42
N PHE A 17 -2.44 5.14 7.40
CA PHE A 17 -2.76 6.57 7.50
C PHE A 17 -4.05 6.83 6.72
N SER A 18 -4.93 7.66 7.27
CA SER A 18 -6.16 8.11 6.62
C SER A 18 -5.95 9.56 6.17
N GLU A 19 -5.92 9.81 4.87
CA GLU A 19 -5.83 11.18 4.33
C GLU A 19 -7.18 11.89 4.40
N GLN A 20 -8.27 11.12 4.31
CA GLN A 20 -9.64 11.59 4.32
C GLN A 20 -10.54 10.67 5.13
N ASN A 21 -11.74 11.13 5.47
CA ASN A 21 -12.75 10.29 6.11
C ASN A 21 -13.29 9.24 5.11
N PRO A 22 -13.06 7.92 5.32
CA PRO A 22 -13.51 6.89 4.38
C PRO A 22 -15.00 6.53 4.55
N ILE A 23 -15.67 7.02 5.59
CA ILE A 23 -17.06 6.65 5.88
C ILE A 23 -18.05 7.00 4.75
N PRO A 24 -18.00 8.20 4.13
CA PRO A 24 -18.87 8.52 3.00
C PRO A 24 -18.70 7.56 1.82
N TYR A 25 -17.45 7.19 1.50
CA TYR A 25 -17.15 6.22 0.45
C TYR A 25 -17.75 4.84 0.77
N ILE A 26 -17.51 4.34 1.98
CA ILE A 26 -18.04 3.04 2.44
C ILE A 26 -19.58 3.04 2.43
N ALA A 27 -20.21 4.18 2.74
CA ALA A 27 -21.66 4.31 2.77
C ALA A 27 -22.33 4.12 1.39
N CYS A 28 -21.58 4.30 0.29
CA CYS A 28 -22.05 3.99 -1.07
C CYS A 28 -22.32 2.50 -1.29
N PHE A 29 -21.80 1.62 -0.43
CA PHE A 29 -21.95 0.16 -0.53
C PHE A 29 -22.70 -0.43 0.69
N PRO A 30 -23.97 -0.04 0.92
CA PRO A 30 -24.71 -0.45 2.11
C PRO A 30 -24.95 -1.96 2.19
N GLN A 31 -24.95 -2.65 1.05
CA GLN A 31 -25.14 -4.09 0.96
C GLN A 31 -23.87 -4.91 1.23
N ALA A 32 -22.69 -4.30 1.25
CA ALA A 32 -21.45 -5.02 1.51
C ALA A 32 -21.42 -5.54 2.96
N ASP A 33 -21.10 -6.81 3.12
CA ASP A 33 -20.77 -7.41 4.40
C ASP A 33 -19.33 -7.04 4.80
N VAL A 34 -18.43 -7.14 3.82
CA VAL A 34 -17.01 -6.80 3.94
C VAL A 34 -16.54 -6.03 2.71
N LEU A 35 -15.85 -4.91 2.94
CA LEU A 35 -15.00 -4.28 1.91
C LEU A 35 -13.55 -4.52 2.31
N THR A 36 -12.73 -5.00 1.39
CA THR A 36 -11.33 -5.34 1.68
C THR A 36 -10.40 -4.75 0.64
N SER A 37 -9.26 -4.23 1.09
CA SER A 37 -8.16 -3.88 0.17
C SER A 37 -7.52 -5.13 -0.43
N THR A 38 -6.74 -4.93 -1.48
CA THR A 38 -6.05 -6.03 -2.16
C THR A 38 -4.55 -5.71 -2.30
N GLY A 39 -3.75 -6.75 -2.48
CA GLY A 39 -2.37 -6.65 -2.96
C GLY A 39 -2.28 -6.46 -4.47
N GLN A 40 -3.36 -6.01 -5.11
CA GLN A 40 -3.38 -5.69 -6.53
C GLN A 40 -2.48 -4.47 -6.77
N VAL A 41 -1.59 -4.58 -7.76
CA VAL A 41 -0.66 -3.51 -8.13
C VAL A 41 -1.01 -2.88 -9.48
N SER A 42 -1.81 -3.56 -10.30
CA SER A 42 -2.28 -3.07 -11.59
C SER A 42 -3.74 -2.63 -11.43
N PRO A 43 -4.09 -1.37 -11.74
CA PRO A 43 -5.44 -0.87 -11.53
C PRO A 43 -6.43 -1.67 -12.39
N THR A 44 -7.51 -2.19 -11.80
CA THR A 44 -8.60 -2.80 -12.59
C THR A 44 -9.67 -1.77 -12.94
N VAL A 45 -9.71 -0.68 -12.17
CA VAL A 45 -10.52 0.52 -12.42
C VAL A 45 -9.63 1.77 -12.37
N THR A 46 -10.06 2.84 -13.06
CA THR A 46 -9.33 4.12 -13.11
C THR A 46 -10.08 5.26 -12.42
N ASP A 47 -11.22 4.95 -11.81
CA ASP A 47 -12.08 5.83 -11.03
C ASP A 47 -12.13 5.34 -9.57
N ASP A 48 -13.17 5.72 -8.83
CA ASP A 48 -13.38 5.38 -7.43
C ASP A 48 -14.32 4.18 -7.22
N ARG A 49 -14.72 3.45 -8.28
CA ARG A 49 -15.51 2.22 -8.10
C ARG A 49 -14.71 1.12 -7.40
N LEU A 50 -15.39 0.08 -6.92
CA LEU A 50 -14.72 -1.13 -6.45
C LEU A 50 -13.89 -1.76 -7.56
N GLU A 51 -12.80 -2.45 -7.22
CA GLU A 51 -12.03 -3.21 -8.21
C GLU A 51 -12.91 -4.26 -8.88
N ASP A 52 -12.66 -4.51 -10.16
CA ASP A 52 -13.21 -5.66 -10.87
C ASP A 52 -12.65 -6.95 -10.26
N TRP A 53 -13.52 -7.67 -9.55
CA TRP A 53 -13.20 -8.91 -8.86
C TRP A 53 -12.67 -10.01 -9.80
N GLN A 54 -12.99 -9.97 -11.09
CA GLN A 54 -12.49 -10.93 -12.08
C GLN A 54 -11.03 -10.65 -12.45
N GLN A 55 -10.60 -9.39 -12.33
CA GLN A 55 -9.24 -8.95 -12.64
C GLN A 55 -8.37 -8.78 -11.39
N ALA A 56 -8.98 -8.60 -10.21
CA ALA A 56 -8.31 -8.46 -8.93
C ALA A 56 -7.74 -9.80 -8.41
N GLY A 57 -6.67 -10.27 -9.04
CA GLY A 57 -6.00 -11.53 -8.70
C GLY A 57 -5.13 -11.47 -7.44
N GLY A 58 -4.68 -10.28 -7.05
CA GLY A 58 -3.81 -10.06 -5.88
C GLY A 58 -4.42 -10.57 -4.57
N ALA A 59 -3.58 -10.94 -3.60
CA ALA A 59 -4.04 -11.42 -2.30
C ALA A 59 -4.97 -10.39 -1.64
N TYR A 60 -6.06 -10.82 -1.00
CA TYR A 60 -6.94 -9.92 -0.27
C TYR A 60 -6.23 -9.48 0.99
N ASN A 61 -5.91 -8.19 1.05
CA ASN A 61 -5.06 -7.66 2.09
C ASN A 61 -5.90 -7.35 3.34
N ILE A 62 -5.35 -7.68 4.49
CA ILE A 62 -6.02 -7.48 5.78
C ILE A 62 -5.55 -6.19 6.49
N GLY A 63 -4.95 -5.27 5.75
CA GLY A 63 -4.45 -4.01 6.27
C GLY A 63 -5.51 -2.92 6.33
N ILE A 64 -6.42 -2.93 5.35
CA ILE A 64 -7.58 -2.05 5.28
C ILE A 64 -8.80 -2.91 4.96
N PHE A 65 -9.76 -2.91 5.87
CA PHE A 65 -11.08 -3.46 5.60
C PHE A 65 -12.16 -2.83 6.46
N HIS A 66 -13.37 -2.84 5.92
CA HIS A 66 -14.60 -2.50 6.61
C HIS A 66 -15.44 -3.76 6.80
N TRP A 67 -15.86 -4.04 8.04
CA TRP A 67 -16.75 -5.15 8.34
C TRP A 67 -18.05 -4.63 8.95
N ARG A 68 -19.15 -5.04 8.33
CA ARG A 68 -20.49 -4.87 8.91
C ARG A 68 -20.78 -6.06 9.81
N SER A 69 -21.43 -5.83 10.96
CA SER A 69 -21.79 -6.88 11.93
C SER A 69 -22.99 -7.73 11.48
N THR A 70 -22.97 -8.20 10.23
CA THR A 70 -23.94 -9.16 9.68
C THR A 70 -23.61 -10.58 10.13
N ASP A 71 -24.58 -11.47 10.04
CA ASP A 71 -24.37 -12.87 10.45
C ASP A 71 -23.30 -13.59 9.61
N PRO A 72 -23.21 -13.38 8.27
CA PRO A 72 -22.09 -13.88 7.47
C PRO A 72 -20.72 -13.38 7.94
N SER A 73 -20.58 -12.08 8.20
CA SER A 73 -19.33 -11.49 8.71
C SER A 73 -18.94 -12.07 10.05
N LYS A 74 -19.86 -12.18 11.01
CA LYS A 74 -19.57 -12.79 12.32
C LYS A 74 -19.12 -14.25 12.19
N LYS A 75 -19.75 -15.01 11.30
CA LYS A 75 -19.40 -16.40 11.03
C LYS A 75 -17.99 -16.51 10.44
N LEU A 76 -17.66 -15.68 9.46
CA LEU A 76 -16.30 -15.61 8.89
C LEU A 76 -15.26 -15.24 9.95
N ALA A 77 -15.52 -14.22 10.78
CA ALA A 77 -14.60 -13.80 11.84
C ALA A 77 -14.34 -14.93 12.85
N LYS A 78 -15.40 -15.65 13.24
CA LYS A 78 -15.30 -16.78 14.17
C LYS A 78 -14.44 -17.91 13.57
N GLU A 79 -14.72 -18.32 12.34
CA GLU A 79 -13.98 -19.40 11.68
C GLU A 79 -12.53 -18.99 11.38
N TRP A 80 -12.29 -17.73 11.02
CA TRP A 80 -10.94 -17.21 10.84
C TRP A 80 -10.14 -17.27 12.14
N LYS A 81 -10.70 -16.80 13.26
CA LYS A 81 -10.08 -16.91 14.58
C LYS A 81 -9.77 -18.37 14.93
N GLU A 82 -10.74 -19.28 14.74
CA GLU A 82 -10.55 -20.71 15.02
C GLU A 82 -9.44 -21.31 14.15
N THR A 83 -9.36 -20.91 12.88
CA THR A 83 -8.30 -21.34 11.95
C THR A 83 -6.91 -20.89 12.44
N LEU A 84 -6.77 -19.63 12.89
CA LEU A 84 -5.50 -19.09 13.38
C LEU A 84 -5.07 -19.72 14.71
N LEU A 85 -6.02 -20.07 15.58
CA LEU A 85 -5.72 -20.71 16.87
C LEU A 85 -5.39 -22.20 16.74
N ALA A 86 -5.83 -22.85 15.65
CA ALA A 86 -5.62 -24.28 15.43
C ALA A 86 -4.23 -24.62 14.86
N ASP A 87 -3.58 -23.70 14.16
CA ASP A 87 -2.28 -23.91 13.52
C ASP A 87 -1.44 -22.62 13.55
N ASP A 88 -0.37 -22.63 14.35
CA ASP A 88 0.54 -21.50 14.53
C ASP A 88 1.35 -21.15 13.26
N LYS A 89 1.35 -22.03 12.26
CA LYS A 89 1.97 -21.79 10.95
C LYS A 89 1.05 -21.03 10.00
N VAL A 90 -0.25 -20.94 10.30
CA VAL A 90 -1.20 -20.17 9.51
C VAL A 90 -1.18 -18.73 9.98
N TRP A 91 -0.52 -17.87 9.21
CA TRP A 91 -0.59 -16.44 9.44
C TRP A 91 -1.92 -15.85 8.96
N ASP A 92 -2.29 -14.70 9.54
CA ASP A 92 -3.59 -14.05 9.46
C ASP A 92 -4.12 -13.84 8.03
N GLN A 93 -3.39 -13.18 7.14
CA GLN A 93 -3.86 -12.89 5.78
C GLN A 93 -4.04 -14.16 4.95
N TYR A 94 -3.15 -15.15 5.11
CA TYR A 94 -3.27 -16.42 4.41
C TYR A 94 -4.50 -17.20 4.87
N GLY A 95 -4.73 -17.26 6.20
CA GLY A 95 -5.95 -17.83 6.76
C GLY A 95 -7.21 -17.15 6.22
N TYR A 96 -7.23 -15.82 6.21
CA TYR A 96 -8.35 -15.04 5.66
C TYR A 96 -8.62 -15.35 4.19
N ASN A 97 -7.58 -15.31 3.34
CA ASN A 97 -7.71 -15.61 1.92
C ASN A 97 -8.20 -17.04 1.67
N LYS A 98 -7.71 -18.03 2.42
CA LYS A 98 -8.13 -19.43 2.31
C LYS A 98 -9.62 -19.59 2.57
N LEU A 99 -10.19 -18.86 3.53
CA LEU A 99 -11.61 -18.91 3.86
C LEU A 99 -12.47 -18.17 2.84
N VAL A 100 -12.11 -16.91 2.56
CA VAL A 100 -12.91 -16.03 1.69
C VAL A 100 -12.94 -16.56 0.25
N ARG A 101 -11.83 -17.13 -0.23
CA ARG A 101 -11.69 -17.63 -1.60
C ARG A 101 -12.23 -19.04 -1.85
N ARG A 102 -12.83 -19.72 -0.86
CA ARG A 102 -13.39 -21.08 -1.06
C ARG A 102 -14.34 -21.15 -2.25
N LYS A 103 -15.19 -20.13 -2.39
CA LYS A 103 -16.03 -19.91 -3.56
C LYS A 103 -16.18 -18.41 -3.75
N ILE A 104 -15.78 -17.93 -4.92
CA ILE A 104 -16.01 -16.56 -5.39
C ILE A 104 -16.98 -16.61 -6.55
N GLY A 105 -17.91 -15.67 -6.57
CA GLY A 105 -18.98 -15.59 -7.56
C GLY A 105 -20.27 -16.31 -7.12
N PRO A 106 -21.41 -15.99 -7.76
CA PRO A 106 -21.59 -14.98 -8.81
C PRO A 106 -21.50 -13.52 -8.28
N PRO A 107 -21.54 -12.50 -9.16
CA PRO A 107 -21.78 -11.12 -8.72
C PRO A 107 -23.09 -11.02 -7.92
N VAL A 108 -23.14 -10.07 -6.98
CA VAL A 108 -24.34 -9.83 -6.16
C VAL A 108 -25.45 -9.17 -6.98
N ASP A 109 -25.06 -8.26 -7.86
CA ASP A 109 -25.89 -7.55 -8.84
C ASP A 109 -24.99 -7.05 -9.99
N GLU A 110 -25.57 -6.38 -10.98
CA GLU A 110 -24.85 -6.00 -12.21
C GLU A 110 -23.93 -4.77 -12.04
N ASP A 111 -24.20 -3.89 -11.05
CA ASP A 111 -23.63 -2.53 -11.02
C ASP A 111 -22.78 -2.22 -9.78
N SER A 112 -22.98 -2.95 -8.67
CA SER A 112 -22.36 -2.60 -7.38
C SER A 112 -20.88 -2.94 -7.28
N GLY A 113 -20.38 -3.81 -8.15
CA GLY A 113 -19.03 -4.39 -8.05
C GLY A 113 -18.88 -5.39 -6.90
N LEU A 114 -19.96 -5.74 -6.20
CA LEU A 114 -19.94 -6.73 -5.12
C LEU A 114 -20.03 -8.16 -5.68
N VAL A 115 -19.35 -9.09 -5.00
CA VAL A 115 -19.34 -10.51 -5.36
C VAL A 115 -19.66 -11.38 -4.16
N TYR A 116 -20.35 -12.50 -4.39
CA TYR A 116 -20.49 -13.52 -3.35
C TYR A 116 -19.16 -14.23 -3.09
N ALA A 117 -18.79 -14.34 -1.82
CA ALA A 117 -17.60 -15.01 -1.33
C ALA A 117 -17.95 -15.96 -0.17
N TYR A 118 -16.96 -16.68 0.36
CA TYR A 118 -17.13 -17.55 1.54
C TYR A 118 -18.33 -18.50 1.40
N ASP A 119 -18.20 -19.42 0.42
CA ASP A 119 -19.21 -20.43 0.10
C ASP A 119 -20.56 -19.84 -0.34
N GLY A 120 -20.55 -18.60 -0.86
CA GLY A 120 -21.75 -17.89 -1.33
C GLY A 120 -22.52 -17.16 -0.24
N ASN A 121 -21.98 -17.05 0.98
CA ASN A 121 -22.68 -16.47 2.12
C ASN A 121 -22.34 -14.99 2.36
N LEU A 122 -21.21 -14.51 1.86
CA LEU A 122 -20.67 -13.18 2.16
C LEU A 122 -20.72 -12.29 0.93
N LYS A 123 -21.23 -11.07 1.04
CA LYS A 123 -21.13 -10.02 0.01
C LYS A 123 -19.84 -9.25 0.19
N LEU A 124 -18.88 -9.49 -0.70
CA LEU A 124 -17.54 -8.94 -0.65
C LEU A 124 -17.36 -7.85 -1.72
N GLY A 125 -16.73 -6.74 -1.34
CA GLY A 125 -16.23 -5.74 -2.28
C GLY A 125 -14.73 -5.52 -2.15
N PHE A 126 -14.07 -5.20 -3.26
CA PHE A 126 -12.64 -4.91 -3.30
C PHE A 126 -12.41 -3.41 -3.37
N LEU A 127 -11.80 -2.86 -2.33
CA LEU A 127 -11.45 -1.45 -2.30
C LEU A 127 -10.40 -1.14 -3.38
N PRO A 128 -10.60 -0.11 -4.21
CA PRO A 128 -9.68 0.26 -5.29
C PRO A 128 -8.30 0.65 -4.76
N ALA A 129 -7.25 0.02 -5.31
CA ALA A 129 -5.85 0.20 -4.91
C ALA A 129 -5.30 1.59 -5.26
N SER A 130 -6.04 2.35 -6.07
CA SER A 130 -5.78 3.75 -6.42
C SER A 130 -6.11 4.73 -5.29
N ILE A 131 -7.07 4.42 -4.40
CA ILE A 131 -7.49 5.29 -3.29
C ILE A 131 -7.46 4.62 -1.92
N PHE A 132 -7.43 3.29 -1.86
CA PHE A 132 -7.08 2.50 -0.67
C PHE A 132 -5.73 1.82 -0.94
N CYS A 133 -4.70 2.63 -0.88
CA CYS A 133 -3.41 2.30 -1.46
C CYS A 133 -2.62 1.28 -0.63
N SER A 134 -1.99 0.35 -1.34
CA SER A 134 -0.88 -0.43 -0.81
C SER A 134 0.40 0.40 -0.79
N GLY A 135 1.46 -0.12 -0.14
CA GLY A 135 2.77 0.52 -0.21
C GLY A 135 3.33 0.63 -1.63
N HIS A 136 3.04 -0.32 -2.52
CA HIS A 136 3.52 -0.27 -3.90
C HIS A 136 2.74 0.77 -4.72
N THR A 137 1.41 0.76 -4.63
CA THR A 137 0.57 1.69 -5.41
C THR A 137 0.72 3.14 -4.96
N TYR A 138 1.05 3.39 -3.69
CA TYR A 138 1.32 4.74 -3.17
C TYR A 138 2.76 5.21 -3.44
N PHE A 139 3.78 4.49 -2.95
CA PHE A 139 5.16 5.00 -2.91
C PHE A 139 5.93 4.77 -4.21
N VAL A 140 5.68 3.67 -4.93
CA VAL A 140 6.42 3.34 -6.16
C VAL A 140 5.73 3.92 -7.38
N GLN A 141 4.43 3.68 -7.48
CA GLN A 141 3.66 4.08 -8.66
C GLN A 141 3.10 5.50 -8.55
N SER A 142 2.85 5.99 -7.32
CA SER A 142 2.04 7.18 -7.09
C SER A 142 0.75 7.14 -7.92
N MET A 143 0.09 5.98 -7.90
CA MET A 143 -1.02 5.63 -8.80
C MET A 143 -2.14 6.68 -8.75
N TYR A 144 -2.47 7.14 -7.54
CA TYR A 144 -3.47 8.19 -7.31
C TYR A 144 -3.14 9.49 -8.07
N GLN A 145 -1.88 9.92 -8.08
CA GLN A 145 -1.45 11.12 -8.82
C GLN A 145 -1.60 10.94 -10.33
N GLN A 146 -1.26 9.74 -10.84
CA GLN A 146 -1.38 9.45 -12.27
C GLN A 146 -2.84 9.38 -12.73
N LEU A 147 -3.73 8.89 -11.86
CA LEU A 147 -5.17 8.80 -12.11
C LEU A 147 -5.94 10.07 -11.69
N ARG A 148 -5.28 11.04 -11.07
CA ARG A 148 -5.88 12.27 -10.52
C ARG A 148 -6.98 11.98 -9.50
N LEU A 149 -6.71 11.02 -8.63
CA LEU A 149 -7.57 10.61 -7.52
C LEU A 149 -6.94 11.01 -6.19
N GLU A 150 -7.76 11.11 -5.16
CA GLU A 150 -7.33 11.45 -3.81
C GLU A 150 -7.44 10.21 -2.90
N PRO A 151 -6.34 9.73 -2.30
CA PRO A 151 -6.38 8.58 -1.42
C PRO A 151 -7.26 8.80 -0.17
N TYR A 152 -7.94 7.74 0.26
CA TYR A 152 -8.59 7.68 1.56
C TYR A 152 -7.65 7.12 2.62
N ALA A 153 -6.93 6.06 2.28
CA ALA A 153 -6.06 5.38 3.21
C ALA A 153 -4.85 4.74 2.52
N ILE A 154 -3.75 4.64 3.27
CA ILE A 154 -2.51 3.99 2.84
C ILE A 154 -2.21 2.88 3.81
N HIS A 155 -2.03 1.65 3.35
CA HIS A 155 -1.53 0.55 4.16
C HIS A 155 -0.15 0.09 3.68
N THR A 156 0.84 0.16 4.57
CA THR A 156 2.17 -0.37 4.27
C THR A 156 2.13 -1.91 4.34
N THR A 157 2.14 -2.53 3.15
CA THR A 157 2.21 -3.98 2.95
C THR A 157 3.54 -4.56 3.45
N PHE A 158 3.87 -5.80 3.08
CA PHE A 158 5.18 -6.37 3.40
C PHE A 158 6.30 -5.43 2.95
N GLN A 159 7.26 -5.19 3.86
CA GLN A 159 8.44 -4.39 3.61
C GLN A 159 9.66 -5.10 4.21
N TYR A 160 10.73 -5.17 3.43
CA TYR A 160 12.01 -5.68 3.90
C TYR A 160 12.48 -4.80 5.08
N ALA A 161 12.86 -5.41 6.21
CA ALA A 161 13.22 -4.77 7.47
C ALA A 161 12.06 -4.18 8.32
N GLY A 162 10.83 -4.62 8.07
CA GLY A 162 9.74 -4.58 9.07
C GLY A 162 9.24 -3.18 9.41
N THR A 163 8.79 -2.99 10.66
CA THR A 163 8.07 -1.78 11.10
C THR A 163 8.87 -0.49 10.93
N GLY A 164 10.18 -0.50 11.21
CA GLY A 164 11.00 0.70 11.07
C GLY A 164 10.95 1.28 9.66
N TRP A 165 11.09 0.42 8.65
CA TRP A 165 11.07 0.83 7.24
C TRP A 165 9.68 1.24 6.77
N LYS A 166 8.62 0.66 7.33
CA LYS A 166 7.24 1.12 7.10
C LYS A 166 7.05 2.56 7.59
N CYS A 167 7.54 2.86 8.80
CA CYS A 167 7.48 4.22 9.34
C CYS A 167 8.32 5.19 8.48
N HIS A 168 9.51 4.78 8.01
CA HIS A 168 10.32 5.61 7.11
C HIS A 168 9.59 5.95 5.81
N ARG A 169 8.90 5.00 5.16
CA ARG A 169 8.11 5.29 3.95
C ARG A 169 7.00 6.30 4.19
N LEU A 170 6.24 6.10 5.27
CA LEU A 170 5.18 7.04 5.65
C LEU A 170 5.76 8.43 5.94
N ARG A 171 6.93 8.50 6.56
CA ARG A 171 7.62 9.74 6.86
C ARG A 171 8.13 10.45 5.62
N GLU A 172 8.75 9.72 4.68
CA GLU A 172 9.21 10.29 3.40
C GLU A 172 8.05 10.86 2.58
N ALA A 173 6.87 10.27 2.69
CA ALA A 173 5.64 10.78 2.10
C ALA A 173 4.93 11.86 2.93
N MET A 174 5.50 12.28 4.07
CA MET A 174 4.92 13.29 4.97
C MET A 174 3.53 12.94 5.52
N VAL A 175 3.23 11.64 5.63
CA VAL A 175 1.97 11.10 6.19
C VAL A 175 2.18 10.35 7.51
N PHE A 176 3.40 10.41 8.07
CA PHE A 176 3.68 9.90 9.40
C PHE A 176 3.62 11.02 10.43
N TYR A 177 3.05 10.74 11.61
CA TYR A 177 3.09 11.67 12.73
C TYR A 177 4.45 11.56 13.42
N ASP A 178 5.28 12.58 13.25
CA ASP A 178 6.48 12.78 14.05
C ASP A 178 6.28 13.94 15.01
N PRO A 179 6.75 13.83 16.27
CA PRO A 179 6.64 14.91 17.22
C PRO A 179 7.57 16.08 16.82
N PRO A 180 7.30 17.33 17.26
CA PRO A 180 8.08 18.49 16.83
C PRO A 180 9.59 18.36 17.02
N GLU A 181 10.03 17.65 18.06
CA GLU A 181 11.44 17.41 18.38
C GLU A 181 12.17 16.61 17.29
N TYR A 182 11.44 15.80 16.51
CA TYR A 182 12.01 15.11 15.36
C TYR A 182 12.55 16.10 14.30
N TYR A 183 11.88 17.25 14.17
CA TYR A 183 12.23 18.31 13.22
C TYR A 183 13.12 19.40 13.85
N ASP A 184 13.63 19.18 15.06
CA ASP A 184 14.53 20.11 15.77
C ASP A 184 15.83 19.38 16.18
N ALA A 185 16.55 18.88 15.17
CA ALA A 185 17.79 18.14 15.41
C ALA A 185 18.86 19.05 16.05
N PRO A 186 19.52 18.60 17.14
CA PRO A 186 20.63 19.33 17.74
C PRO A 186 21.73 19.60 16.71
N GLY A 187 22.22 20.83 16.68
CA GLY A 187 23.19 21.23 15.67
C GLY A 187 22.58 21.56 14.32
N GLY A 188 21.29 21.29 14.05
CA GLY A 188 20.56 21.67 12.84
C GLY A 188 20.77 20.72 11.64
N PHE A 189 20.12 21.03 10.52
CA PHE A 189 20.11 20.17 9.33
C PHE A 189 21.15 20.57 8.28
N LEU A 190 21.64 19.58 7.53
CA LEU A 190 22.36 19.76 6.28
C LEU A 190 21.52 19.19 5.14
N THR A 191 21.24 20.01 4.12
CA THR A 191 20.63 19.58 2.87
C THR A 191 21.63 19.77 1.73
N PHE A 192 21.61 18.90 0.74
CA PHE A 192 22.34 19.12 -0.50
C PHE A 192 21.48 18.75 -1.70
N LYS A 193 21.76 19.36 -2.84
CA LYS A 193 21.12 19.02 -4.10
C LYS A 193 22.01 18.00 -4.82
N PRO A 194 21.64 16.72 -4.90
CA PRO A 194 22.42 15.76 -5.68
C PRO A 194 22.39 16.17 -7.15
N SER A 195 23.53 16.03 -7.82
CA SER A 195 23.60 16.08 -9.28
C SER A 195 23.46 14.66 -9.79
N VAL A 196 22.67 14.41 -10.82
CA VAL A 196 22.63 13.11 -11.49
C VAL A 196 22.75 13.36 -12.98
N LEU A 197 23.67 12.65 -13.63
CA LEU A 197 23.90 12.80 -15.06
C LEU A 197 22.66 12.34 -15.83
N LYS A 198 22.22 13.15 -16.80
CA LYS A 198 21.05 12.82 -17.65
C LYS A 198 21.20 11.47 -18.35
N SER A 199 22.42 11.10 -18.74
CA SER A 199 22.70 9.79 -19.35
C SER A 199 22.37 8.62 -18.43
N LEU A 200 22.64 8.75 -17.12
CA LEU A 200 22.27 7.74 -16.11
C LEU A 200 20.76 7.64 -15.90
N PHE A 201 19.96 8.60 -16.37
CA PHE A 201 18.50 8.51 -16.35
C PHE A 201 17.90 7.95 -17.63
N LEU A 202 18.36 8.42 -18.78
CA LEU A 202 17.64 8.30 -20.04
C LEU A 202 18.30 7.35 -21.04
N ASP A 203 19.60 7.10 -20.89
CA ASP A 203 20.33 6.33 -21.88
C ASP A 203 20.29 4.83 -21.55
N GLY A 204 20.30 4.02 -22.61
CA GLY A 204 20.41 2.57 -22.55
C GLY A 204 19.18 1.86 -22.02
N GLU A 205 19.25 0.53 -22.03
CA GLU A 205 18.21 -0.33 -21.46
C GLU A 205 18.19 -0.21 -19.93
N HIS A 206 17.00 -0.30 -19.34
CA HIS A 206 16.84 -0.40 -17.90
C HIS A 206 17.02 -1.85 -17.45
N ASN A 207 18.21 -2.14 -16.95
CA ASN A 207 18.63 -3.46 -16.53
C ASN A 207 19.41 -3.38 -15.21
N ILE A 208 19.88 -4.53 -14.70
CA ILE A 208 20.54 -4.61 -13.39
C ILE A 208 21.81 -3.75 -13.35
N GLU A 209 22.61 -3.78 -14.42
CA GLU A 209 23.86 -3.03 -14.51
C GLU A 209 23.61 -1.51 -14.47
N SER A 210 22.77 -1.01 -15.37
CA SER A 210 22.43 0.42 -15.42
C SER A 210 21.71 0.91 -14.16
N HIS A 211 20.94 0.05 -13.47
CA HIS A 211 20.37 0.36 -12.17
C HIS A 211 21.46 0.60 -11.12
N PHE A 212 22.43 -0.32 -11.02
CA PHE A 212 23.52 -0.17 -10.08
C PHE A 212 24.42 1.00 -10.41
N ASP A 213 24.63 1.33 -11.69
CA ASP A 213 25.36 2.54 -12.08
C ASP A 213 24.68 3.81 -11.55
N LEU A 214 23.36 3.93 -11.75
CA LEU A 214 22.58 5.06 -11.26
C LEU A 214 22.59 5.14 -9.72
N VAL A 215 22.36 4.02 -9.03
CA VAL A 215 22.34 3.98 -7.56
C VAL A 215 23.73 4.29 -7.00
N ASN A 216 24.78 3.65 -7.51
CA ASN A 216 26.15 3.88 -7.05
C ASN A 216 26.60 5.33 -7.26
N TYR A 217 26.19 5.96 -8.37
CA TYR A 217 26.48 7.37 -8.64
C TYR A 217 25.88 8.31 -7.58
N GLN A 218 24.62 8.07 -7.20
CA GLN A 218 23.94 8.84 -6.15
C GLN A 218 24.55 8.54 -4.77
N MET A 219 24.84 7.27 -4.47
CA MET A 219 25.42 6.86 -3.19
C MET A 219 26.79 7.47 -2.92
N LYS A 220 27.63 7.69 -3.94
CA LYS A 220 28.91 8.39 -3.79
C LYS A 220 28.74 9.81 -3.24
N GLN A 221 27.74 10.54 -3.74
CA GLN A 221 27.45 11.90 -3.27
C GLN A 221 26.89 11.90 -1.85
N ILE A 222 26.00 10.96 -1.53
CA ILE A 222 25.46 10.79 -0.17
C ILE A 222 26.59 10.50 0.83
N ARG A 223 27.55 9.64 0.49
CA ARG A 223 28.69 9.34 1.37
C ARG A 223 29.51 10.60 1.69
N ILE A 224 29.73 11.47 0.70
CA ILE A 224 30.41 12.75 0.90
C ILE A 224 29.56 13.68 1.78
N ALA A 225 28.27 13.79 1.50
CA ALA A 225 27.35 14.60 2.30
C ALA A 225 27.27 14.14 3.76
N LEU A 226 27.26 12.82 4.01
CA LEU A 226 27.31 12.23 5.36
C LEU A 226 28.61 12.58 6.07
N ALA A 227 29.76 12.53 5.38
CA ALA A 227 31.04 12.92 5.95
C ALA A 227 31.05 14.42 6.34
N ILE A 228 30.54 15.29 5.47
CA ILE A 228 30.42 16.73 5.74
C ILE A 228 29.46 16.98 6.92
N ALA A 229 28.30 16.33 6.93
CA ALA A 229 27.31 16.44 8.01
C ALA A 229 27.92 16.05 9.37
N SER A 230 28.66 14.95 9.40
CA SER A 230 29.38 14.48 10.59
C SER A 230 30.42 15.49 11.08
N LEU A 231 31.25 16.05 10.17
CA LEU A 231 32.25 17.06 10.52
C LEU A 231 31.63 18.36 11.06
N LEU A 232 30.46 18.73 10.56
CA LEU A 232 29.73 19.94 10.97
C LEU A 232 28.81 19.73 12.18
N ASN A 233 28.73 18.50 12.70
CA ASN A 233 27.75 18.10 13.71
C ASN A 233 26.31 18.48 13.33
N ARG A 234 25.91 18.14 12.10
CA ARG A 234 24.59 18.42 11.50
C ARG A 234 23.91 17.10 11.14
N THR A 235 22.58 17.05 11.21
CA THR A 235 21.80 15.92 10.70
C THR A 235 21.63 16.04 9.18
N LEU A 236 22.09 15.06 8.42
CA LEU A 236 21.86 15.02 6.97
C LEU A 236 20.39 14.71 6.68
N VAL A 237 19.75 15.58 5.91
CA VAL A 237 18.47 15.26 5.27
C VAL A 237 18.77 14.43 4.02
N MET A 238 18.31 13.18 4.00
CA MET A 238 18.49 12.31 2.84
C MET A 238 17.81 12.91 1.61
N PRO A 239 18.50 13.04 0.47
CA PRO A 239 17.89 13.54 -0.74
C PRO A 239 17.01 12.46 -1.37
N THR A 240 16.09 12.87 -2.24
CA THR A 240 15.35 11.96 -3.11
C THR A 240 16.30 11.16 -4.00
N LEU A 241 16.08 9.85 -4.09
CA LEU A 241 16.86 8.96 -4.93
C LEU A 241 16.04 8.45 -6.10
N TRP A 242 16.73 8.08 -7.17
CA TRP A 242 16.12 7.52 -8.36
C TRP A 242 16.53 6.09 -8.60
N CYS A 243 15.56 5.29 -9.02
CA CYS A 243 15.66 3.87 -9.27
C CYS A 243 15.25 3.58 -10.72
N ARG A 244 15.99 2.70 -11.39
CA ARG A 244 15.59 2.15 -12.69
C ARG A 244 14.74 0.89 -12.55
N LEU A 245 14.90 0.13 -11.48
CA LEU A 245 14.25 -1.17 -11.29
C LEU A 245 13.62 -1.20 -9.91
N ASP A 246 12.43 -1.75 -9.86
CA ASP A 246 11.64 -2.00 -8.67
C ASP A 246 12.12 -3.26 -7.96
N ARG A 247 11.69 -3.42 -6.71
CA ARG A 247 12.01 -4.57 -5.88
C ARG A 247 10.78 -4.97 -5.07
N LEU A 248 10.31 -6.19 -5.30
CA LEU A 248 9.28 -6.85 -4.48
C LEU A 248 9.84 -8.05 -3.72
N TRP A 249 8.98 -8.68 -2.92
CA TRP A 249 9.30 -9.87 -2.14
C TRP A 249 9.59 -11.12 -3.00
N PHE A 250 9.29 -11.07 -4.29
CA PHE A 250 9.55 -12.10 -5.30
C PHE A 250 10.31 -11.50 -6.49
N GLY A 251 10.97 -12.35 -7.29
CA GLY A 251 11.71 -11.92 -8.47
C GLY A 251 10.81 -11.49 -9.63
N HIS A 252 11.16 -10.39 -10.30
CA HIS A 252 10.44 -9.84 -11.46
C HIS A 252 11.44 -9.12 -12.40
N PRO A 253 11.07 -8.79 -13.66
CA PRO A 253 12.02 -8.29 -14.67
C PRO A 253 12.36 -6.80 -14.51
N GLY A 254 12.27 -6.25 -13.29
CA GLY A 254 12.56 -4.84 -13.00
C GLY A 254 11.32 -3.97 -12.81
N VAL A 255 10.26 -4.14 -13.59
CA VAL A 255 8.94 -3.55 -13.33
C VAL A 255 7.87 -4.60 -13.56
N LEU A 256 6.75 -4.51 -12.83
CA LEU A 256 5.65 -5.45 -12.96
C LEU A 256 4.77 -5.09 -14.17
N ALA A 257 4.39 -6.10 -14.95
CA ALA A 257 3.52 -5.90 -16.10
C ALA A 257 2.13 -5.41 -15.66
N GLY A 258 1.59 -4.41 -16.36
CA GLY A 258 0.28 -3.82 -16.09
C GLY A 258 0.26 -2.76 -14.99
N THR A 259 1.37 -2.50 -14.29
CA THR A 259 1.43 -1.38 -13.35
C THR A 259 1.60 -0.05 -14.09
N LEU A 260 1.33 1.05 -13.38
CA LEU A 260 1.58 2.40 -13.89
C LEU A 260 3.01 2.87 -13.56
N THR A 261 3.92 1.97 -13.17
CA THR A 261 5.30 2.34 -12.82
C THR A 261 6.03 2.87 -14.04
N ARG A 262 6.43 4.14 -14.01
CA ARG A 262 7.29 4.73 -15.03
C ARG A 262 8.75 4.51 -14.63
N GLN A 263 9.62 4.23 -15.58
CA GLN A 263 11.06 4.19 -15.30
C GLN A 263 11.76 5.39 -15.95
N PRO A 264 12.77 6.00 -15.29
CA PRO A 264 13.10 5.79 -13.88
C PRO A 264 12.01 6.38 -12.97
N PHE A 265 11.95 5.92 -11.72
CA PHE A 265 11.04 6.41 -10.68
C PHE A 265 11.82 6.79 -9.43
N LEU A 266 11.18 7.53 -8.53
CA LEU A 266 11.76 7.83 -7.22
C LEU A 266 11.83 6.55 -6.39
N CYS A 267 13.00 6.26 -5.82
CA CYS A 267 13.15 5.11 -4.94
C CYS A 267 12.27 5.29 -3.69
N PRO A 268 11.47 4.27 -3.33
CA PRO A 268 10.67 4.24 -2.10
C PRO A 268 11.45 3.69 -0.89
#